data_AF-A0A7C5SYP9-F1
#
_entry.id   AF-A0A7C5SYP9-F1
#
_cell.length_a   1.000
_cell.length_b   1.000
_cell.length_c   1.000
_cell.angle_alpha   90.00
_cell.angle_beta   90.00
_cell.angle_gamma   90.00
#
_symmetry.space_group_name_H-M   'P 1'
#
loop_
_entity.id
_entity.type
_entity.pdbx_description
1 polymer ?
#
loop_
_entity_poly.entity_id
_entity_poly.type
_entity_poly.pdbx_seq_one_letter_code
_entity_poly.pdbx_strand_id
1 'polypeptide(L)'
;YGGFVNSNIRSDVVKRISEELKIPNIDETLWADDVSNMPLVKIREPSVEEAVSLYNFETLDTVFVNSSKVFIKAQGEPEVLAKLAKKVGRECKFYGLIYDMKYFREKKTLNISIEGPYGVFGKPTKYGSRLSTLTGKIISTLKTLDKWVVYSKTHFRRNIFNIRVLSDKLVPELKIPENIKPQLIFDSEVEKKIYYTLKAIGLNVVREPEPIALGDLLYIPDFKVEKGGVEFLVEIVGFWRKEYVEKKMFKLAEVARLKGNIVVLADEKLEPFLSKLKIPVIYYSLRQGRPVLPYRRILEIMSK
;
A
#
# COMPACT_ATOMS: atom_id res chain seq x y z
N TYR A 1 -26.81 -40.20 -22.61
CA TYR A 1 -27.50 -39.71 -23.83
C TYR A 1 -26.60 -39.03 -24.86
N GLY A 2 -25.27 -38.91 -24.68
CA GLY A 2 -24.41 -38.30 -25.72
C GLY A 2 -24.59 -36.79 -25.92
N GLY A 3 -25.20 -36.10 -24.96
CA GLY A 3 -25.38 -34.63 -24.97
C GLY A 3 -26.67 -34.12 -25.59
N PHE A 4 -27.48 -34.97 -26.25
CA PHE A 4 -28.78 -34.57 -26.81
C PHE A 4 -29.77 -35.73 -26.86
N VAL A 5 -31.05 -35.42 -26.93
CA VAL A 5 -32.15 -36.39 -27.13
C VAL A 5 -33.20 -35.79 -28.06
N ASN A 6 -34.01 -36.63 -28.70
CA ASN A 6 -35.13 -36.16 -29.52
C ASN A 6 -36.17 -35.46 -28.62
N SER A 7 -36.73 -34.34 -29.08
CA SER A 7 -37.73 -33.56 -28.34
C SER A 7 -38.91 -34.39 -27.85
N ASN A 8 -39.32 -35.41 -28.62
CA ASN A 8 -40.46 -36.27 -28.30
C ASN A 8 -40.24 -37.15 -27.05
N ILE A 9 -38.98 -37.45 -26.70
CA ILE A 9 -38.62 -38.28 -25.54
C ILE A 9 -37.97 -37.47 -24.42
N ARG A 10 -37.81 -36.16 -24.60
CA ARG A 10 -37.09 -35.29 -23.66
C ARG A 10 -37.68 -35.37 -22.26
N SER A 11 -39.00 -35.29 -22.14
CA SER A 11 -39.69 -35.31 -20.84
C SER A 11 -39.44 -36.62 -20.07
N ASP A 12 -39.48 -37.77 -20.76
CA ASP A 12 -39.21 -39.08 -20.14
C ASP A 12 -37.74 -39.23 -19.73
N VAL A 13 -36.83 -38.65 -20.51
CA VAL A 13 -35.39 -38.63 -20.20
C VAL A 13 -35.13 -37.75 -18.98
N VAL A 14 -35.64 -36.52 -18.96
CA VAL A 14 -35.50 -35.58 -17.84
C VAL A 14 -36.08 -36.17 -16.57
N LYS A 15 -37.25 -36.81 -16.64
CA LYS A 15 -37.86 -37.52 -15.50
C LYS A 15 -36.97 -38.63 -14.96
N ARG A 16 -36.43 -39.50 -15.83
CA ARG A 16 -35.50 -40.57 -15.42
C ARG A 16 -34.25 -40.03 -14.73
N ILE A 17 -33.64 -38.98 -15.28
CA ILE A 17 -32.45 -38.35 -14.68
C ILE A 17 -32.80 -37.74 -13.32
N SER A 18 -33.95 -37.07 -13.22
CA SER A 18 -34.46 -36.50 -11.96
C SER A 18 -34.65 -37.57 -10.88
N GLU A 19 -35.23 -38.73 -11.24
CA GLU A 19 -35.40 -39.88 -10.34
C GLU A 19 -34.06 -40.53 -9.93
N GLU A 20 -33.15 -40.71 -10.88
CA GLU A 20 -31.81 -41.29 -10.64
C GLU A 20 -30.97 -40.42 -9.70
N LEU A 21 -30.94 -39.11 -9.95
CA LEU A 21 -30.18 -38.14 -9.15
C LEU A 21 -30.90 -37.72 -7.87
N LYS A 22 -32.19 -38.02 -7.73
CA LYS A 22 -33.07 -37.56 -6.64
C LYS A 22 -33.12 -36.04 -6.52
N ILE A 23 -33.05 -35.35 -7.66
CA ILE A 23 -33.13 -33.89 -7.75
C ILE A 23 -34.43 -33.54 -8.48
N PRO A 24 -35.42 -32.93 -7.80
CA PRO A 24 -36.65 -32.48 -8.45
C PRO A 24 -36.36 -31.31 -9.40
N ASN A 25 -37.24 -31.09 -10.39
CA ASN A 25 -37.16 -29.98 -11.34
C ASN A 25 -35.76 -29.79 -11.94
N ILE A 26 -35.17 -30.86 -12.46
CA ILE A 26 -33.79 -30.83 -12.96
C ILE A 26 -33.58 -29.79 -14.08
N ASP A 27 -34.61 -29.49 -14.87
CA ASP A 27 -34.57 -28.42 -15.88
C ASP A 27 -34.31 -27.03 -15.27
N GLU A 28 -34.86 -26.75 -14.09
CA GLU A 28 -34.66 -25.49 -13.36
C GLU A 28 -33.34 -25.52 -12.58
N THR A 29 -33.02 -26.67 -11.97
CA THR A 29 -31.87 -26.82 -11.07
C THR A 29 -30.54 -26.92 -11.81
N LEU A 30 -30.54 -27.44 -13.04
CA LEU A 30 -29.32 -27.65 -13.85
C LEU A 30 -28.49 -26.38 -13.99
N TRP A 31 -29.14 -25.21 -13.98
CA TRP A 31 -28.51 -23.91 -14.17
C TRP A 31 -28.45 -23.06 -12.90
N ALA A 32 -28.71 -23.65 -11.74
CA ALA A 32 -28.80 -22.91 -10.48
C ALA A 32 -27.47 -22.26 -10.05
N ASP A 33 -26.33 -22.73 -10.56
CA ASP A 33 -24.99 -22.16 -10.33
C ASP A 33 -24.56 -21.14 -11.40
N ASP A 34 -25.32 -20.99 -12.49
CA ASP A 34 -25.10 -19.94 -13.48
C ASP A 34 -25.69 -18.62 -12.98
N VAL A 35 -24.82 -17.63 -12.74
CA VAL A 35 -25.19 -16.28 -12.29
C VAL A 35 -26.27 -15.64 -13.18
N SER A 36 -26.31 -15.98 -14.47
CA SER A 36 -27.31 -15.46 -15.41
C SER A 36 -28.70 -16.06 -15.21
N ASN A 37 -28.78 -17.25 -14.60
CA ASN A 37 -30.02 -17.99 -14.33
C ASN A 37 -30.41 -17.96 -12.85
N MET A 38 -29.58 -17.35 -11.98
CA MET A 38 -29.92 -17.19 -10.57
C MET A 38 -31.15 -16.29 -10.40
N PRO A 39 -32.16 -16.71 -9.63
CA PRO A 39 -33.32 -15.87 -9.36
C PRO A 39 -32.91 -14.64 -8.56
N LEU A 40 -33.31 -13.46 -9.03
CA LEU A 40 -33.08 -12.21 -8.30
C LEU A 40 -34.04 -12.13 -7.12
N VAL A 41 -33.49 -12.23 -5.90
CA VAL A 41 -34.24 -12.04 -4.66
C VAL A 41 -33.95 -10.64 -4.11
N LYS A 42 -35.00 -9.82 -3.92
CA LYS A 42 -34.85 -8.47 -3.33
C LYS A 42 -34.58 -8.59 -1.83
N ILE A 43 -33.33 -8.41 -1.43
CA ILE A 43 -32.90 -8.42 -0.01
C ILE A 43 -33.06 -7.03 0.62
N ARG A 44 -32.83 -5.97 -0.15
CA ARG A 44 -32.98 -4.57 0.26
C ARG A 44 -33.24 -3.67 -0.94
N GLU A 45 -33.79 -2.50 -0.71
CA GLU A 45 -33.94 -1.46 -1.72
C GLU A 45 -32.67 -0.58 -1.75
N PRO A 46 -31.94 -0.50 -2.88
CA PRO A 46 -30.80 0.39 -2.98
C PRO A 46 -31.28 1.85 -3.10
N SER A 47 -30.62 2.77 -2.40
CA SER A 47 -30.86 4.20 -2.62
C SER A 47 -30.08 4.71 -3.84
N VAL A 48 -30.53 5.82 -4.44
CA VAL A 48 -29.83 6.46 -5.57
C VAL A 48 -28.43 6.89 -5.14
N GLU A 49 -28.30 7.42 -3.92
CA GLU A 49 -27.04 7.85 -3.32
C GLU A 49 -26.08 6.66 -3.13
N GLU A 50 -26.59 5.50 -2.70
CA GLU A 50 -25.77 4.28 -2.61
C GLU A 50 -25.27 3.80 -3.97
N ALA A 51 -26.14 3.81 -4.99
CA ALA A 51 -25.77 3.41 -6.34
C ALA A 51 -24.72 4.36 -6.95
N VAL A 52 -24.94 5.67 -6.83
CA VAL A 52 -24.02 6.72 -7.34
C VAL A 52 -22.69 6.67 -6.60
N SER A 53 -22.70 6.57 -5.27
CA SER A 53 -21.46 6.53 -4.48
C SER A 53 -20.62 5.27 -4.74
N LEU A 54 -21.27 4.13 -5.00
CA LEU A 54 -20.59 2.90 -5.40
C LEU A 54 -20.02 3.02 -6.82
N TYR A 55 -20.80 3.55 -7.78
CA TYR A 55 -20.32 3.80 -9.14
C TYR A 55 -19.08 4.71 -9.16
N ASN A 56 -19.11 5.80 -8.39
CA ASN A 56 -17.98 6.70 -8.25
C ASN A 56 -16.76 5.99 -7.67
N PHE A 57 -16.95 5.17 -6.63
CA PHE A 57 -15.89 4.37 -6.03
C PHE A 57 -15.25 3.40 -7.03
N GLU A 58 -16.05 2.58 -7.72
CA GLU A 58 -15.58 1.61 -8.72
C GLU A 58 -14.85 2.28 -9.90
N THR A 59 -15.32 3.47 -10.30
CA THR A 59 -14.66 4.27 -11.34
C THR A 59 -13.26 4.71 -10.90
N LEU A 60 -13.14 5.25 -9.68
CA LEU A 60 -11.85 5.64 -9.10
C LEU A 60 -10.95 4.43 -8.91
N ASP A 61 -11.48 3.33 -8.39
CA ASP A 61 -10.75 2.07 -8.18
C ASP A 61 -10.16 1.58 -9.50
N THR A 62 -10.98 1.52 -10.56
CA THR A 62 -10.55 1.13 -11.90
C THR A 62 -9.40 2.00 -12.41
N VAL A 63 -9.47 3.32 -12.21
CA VAL A 63 -8.38 4.23 -12.59
C VAL A 63 -7.10 3.90 -11.83
N PHE A 64 -7.16 3.74 -10.51
CA PHE A 64 -5.96 3.47 -9.70
C PHE A 64 -5.40 2.06 -9.88
N VAL A 65 -6.25 1.04 -10.05
CA VAL A 65 -5.86 -0.34 -10.39
C VAL A 65 -5.09 -0.40 -11.70
N ASN A 66 -5.45 0.44 -12.66
CA ASN A 66 -4.74 0.55 -13.93
C ASN A 66 -3.61 1.60 -13.90
N SER A 67 -3.22 2.10 -12.73
CA SER A 67 -2.16 3.10 -12.61
C SER A 67 -0.83 2.49 -12.18
N SER A 68 0.27 3.05 -12.69
CA SER A 68 1.62 2.71 -12.23
C SER A 68 2.15 3.69 -11.18
N LYS A 69 1.58 4.89 -11.11
CA LYS A 69 2.02 5.97 -10.22
C LYS A 69 0.87 6.88 -9.85
N VAL A 70 0.88 7.36 -8.60
CA VAL A 70 0.00 8.39 -8.08
C VAL A 70 0.85 9.59 -7.66
N PHE A 71 0.38 10.79 -7.99
CA PHE A 71 0.98 12.05 -7.56
C PHE A 71 -0.05 12.84 -6.76
N ILE A 72 0.37 13.36 -5.62
CA ILE A 72 -0.45 14.20 -4.77
C ILE A 72 0.28 15.53 -4.64
N LYS A 73 -0.43 16.62 -4.91
CA LYS A 73 0.04 17.97 -4.58
C LYS A 73 -0.97 18.57 -3.62
N ALA A 74 -0.49 19.01 -2.47
CA ALA A 74 -1.30 19.57 -1.40
C ALA A 74 -0.67 20.88 -0.90
N GLN A 75 -1.50 21.86 -0.59
CA GLN A 75 -1.14 23.11 0.04
C GLN A 75 -1.99 23.31 1.29
N GLY A 76 -1.38 23.81 2.35
CA GLY A 76 -2.06 24.05 3.63
C GLY A 76 -1.06 24.29 4.76
N GLU A 77 -1.56 24.34 5.98
CA GLU A 77 -0.68 24.55 7.14
C GLU A 77 0.28 23.38 7.38
N PRO A 78 1.52 23.64 7.85
CA PRO A 78 2.56 22.62 8.01
C PRO A 78 2.12 21.41 8.84
N GLU A 79 1.33 21.63 9.89
CA GLU A 79 0.85 20.54 10.76
C GLU A 79 -0.11 19.59 10.03
N VAL A 80 -1.01 20.13 9.20
CA VAL A 80 -1.96 19.32 8.41
C VAL A 80 -1.23 18.56 7.31
N LEU A 81 -0.25 19.19 6.67
CA LEU A 81 0.61 18.54 5.67
C LEU A 81 1.48 17.44 6.30
N ALA A 82 1.98 17.63 7.52
CA ALA A 82 2.71 16.60 8.26
C ALA A 82 1.80 15.39 8.57
N LYS A 83 0.54 15.61 8.95
CA LYS A 83 -0.46 14.53 9.13
C LYS A 83 -0.70 13.75 7.84
N LEU A 84 -0.85 14.44 6.70
CA LEU A 84 -0.97 13.78 5.38
C LEU A 84 0.29 12.97 5.04
N ALA A 85 1.48 13.56 5.20
CA ALA A 85 2.75 12.91 4.92
C ALA A 85 2.92 11.63 5.76
N LYS A 86 2.63 11.70 7.07
CA LYS A 86 2.64 10.53 7.95
C LYS A 86 1.70 9.44 7.47
N LYS A 87 0.44 9.80 7.19
CA LYS A 87 -0.57 8.84 6.76
C LYS A 87 -0.15 8.16 5.46
N VAL A 88 0.27 8.92 4.45
CA VAL A 88 0.76 8.37 3.18
C VAL A 88 1.98 7.49 3.39
N GLY A 89 2.97 7.93 4.18
CA GLY A 89 4.17 7.16 4.47
C GLY A 89 3.86 5.82 5.14
N ARG A 90 2.97 5.82 6.15
CA ARG A 90 2.51 4.61 6.83
C ARG A 90 1.79 3.65 5.89
N GLU A 91 0.81 4.12 5.13
CA GLU A 91 0.07 3.29 4.17
C GLU A 91 1.02 2.72 3.08
N CYS A 92 1.98 3.52 2.60
CA CYS A 92 2.98 3.03 1.65
C CYS A 92 3.86 1.92 2.23
N LYS A 93 4.35 2.07 3.48
CA LYS A 93 5.12 1.02 4.17
C LYS A 93 4.28 -0.25 4.30
N PHE A 94 3.04 -0.11 4.75
CA PHE A 94 2.10 -1.22 4.94
C PHE A 94 1.77 -1.97 3.64
N TYR A 95 1.61 -1.26 2.52
CA TYR A 95 1.33 -1.86 1.21
C TYR A 95 2.58 -2.23 0.39
N GLY A 96 3.78 -1.96 0.91
CA GLY A 96 5.03 -2.18 0.19
C GLY A 96 5.14 -1.34 -1.10
N LEU A 97 4.65 -0.10 -1.05
CA LEU A 97 4.77 0.92 -2.09
C LEU A 97 6.01 1.79 -1.83
N ILE A 98 6.55 2.35 -2.90
CA ILE A 98 7.65 3.32 -2.83
C ILE A 98 7.05 4.71 -2.89
N TYR A 99 7.58 5.62 -2.06
CA TYR A 99 7.13 6.99 -2.02
C TYR A 99 8.28 7.99 -1.87
N ASP A 100 8.08 9.14 -2.49
CA ASP A 100 8.95 10.31 -2.40
C ASP A 100 8.11 11.52 -2.02
N MET A 101 8.61 12.32 -1.10
CA MET A 101 7.92 13.51 -0.60
C MET A 101 8.85 14.71 -0.66
N LYS A 102 8.35 15.81 -1.23
CA LYS A 102 9.04 17.09 -1.26
C LYS A 102 8.15 18.16 -0.64
N TYR A 103 8.67 18.87 0.35
CA TYR A 103 7.97 19.95 1.03
C TYR A 103 8.64 21.30 0.73
N PHE A 104 7.93 22.15 0.00
CA PHE A 104 8.36 23.50 -0.36
C PHE A 104 7.83 24.49 0.66
N ARG A 105 8.68 24.88 1.63
CA ARG A 105 8.31 25.72 2.78
C ARG A 105 7.67 27.05 2.39
N GLU A 106 8.30 27.79 1.46
CA GLU A 106 7.82 29.10 1.01
C GLU A 106 6.40 29.06 0.45
N LYS A 107 6.08 27.99 -0.28
CA LYS A 107 4.76 27.80 -0.92
C LYS A 107 3.79 27.03 -0.03
N LYS A 108 4.22 26.62 1.17
CA LYS A 108 3.52 25.65 2.04
C LYS A 108 2.95 24.48 1.24
N THR A 109 3.76 23.90 0.33
CA THR A 109 3.29 22.90 -0.64
C THR A 109 4.00 21.56 -0.43
N LEU A 110 3.22 20.49 -0.28
CA LEU A 110 3.69 19.12 -0.23
C LEU A 110 3.40 18.40 -1.56
N ASN A 111 4.46 17.92 -2.21
CA ASN A 111 4.37 17.05 -3.37
C ASN A 111 4.74 15.62 -2.94
N ILE A 112 3.87 14.66 -3.22
CA ILE A 112 4.09 13.25 -2.94
C ILE A 112 3.99 12.48 -4.25
N SER A 113 4.93 11.59 -4.50
CA SER A 113 4.86 10.62 -5.60
C SER A 113 4.89 9.21 -5.02
N ILE A 114 3.99 8.35 -5.48
CA ILE A 114 3.78 7.00 -4.95
C ILE A 114 3.72 6.04 -6.11
N GLU A 115 4.50 4.97 -6.06
CA GLU A 115 4.52 3.97 -7.12
C GLU A 115 4.80 2.57 -6.56
N GLY A 116 4.45 1.58 -7.37
CA GLY A 116 4.87 0.22 -7.10
C GLY A 116 6.38 0.06 -7.32
N PRO A 117 7.07 -0.77 -6.54
CA PRO A 117 8.39 -1.25 -6.90
C PRO A 117 8.35 -1.99 -8.25
N TYR A 118 8.95 -1.40 -9.29
CA TYR A 118 9.08 -2.00 -10.61
C TYR A 118 9.82 -3.34 -10.50
N GLY A 119 9.27 -4.38 -11.13
CA GLY A 119 10.05 -5.59 -11.40
C GLY A 119 10.53 -5.54 -12.84
N VAL A 120 11.76 -6.00 -13.10
CA VAL A 120 12.33 -6.06 -14.46
C VAL A 120 11.41 -6.79 -15.46
N PHE A 121 10.56 -7.70 -14.99
CA PHE A 121 9.65 -8.52 -15.81
C PHE A 121 8.14 -8.39 -15.44
N GLY A 122 7.70 -7.26 -14.91
CA GLY A 122 6.31 -7.08 -14.44
C GLY A 122 5.48 -6.05 -15.23
N LYS A 123 4.15 -6.24 -15.30
CA LYS A 123 3.24 -5.18 -15.75
C LYS A 123 3.40 -3.94 -14.86
N PRO A 124 3.46 -2.72 -15.44
CA PRO A 124 3.56 -1.48 -14.67
C PRO A 124 2.44 -1.29 -13.62
N THR A 125 1.27 -1.90 -13.86
CA THR A 125 0.07 -1.82 -13.01
C THR A 125 -0.02 -2.91 -11.93
N LYS A 126 1.03 -3.74 -11.75
CA LYS A 126 1.05 -4.83 -10.76
C LYS A 126 0.69 -4.41 -9.32
N TYR A 127 0.89 -3.13 -8.99
CA TYR A 127 0.61 -2.56 -7.67
C TYR A 127 -0.62 -1.63 -7.65
N GLY A 128 -1.37 -1.55 -8.74
CA GLY A 128 -2.47 -0.59 -8.87
C GLY A 128 -3.58 -0.77 -7.81
N SER A 129 -3.93 -2.02 -7.46
CA SER A 129 -4.89 -2.28 -6.38
C SER A 129 -4.44 -1.73 -5.02
N ARG A 130 -3.13 -1.69 -4.78
CA ARG A 130 -2.56 -1.06 -3.57
C ARG A 130 -2.59 0.46 -3.65
N LEU A 131 -2.37 1.04 -4.84
CA LEU A 131 -2.54 2.47 -5.07
C LEU A 131 -4.00 2.91 -4.86
N SER A 132 -4.95 2.07 -5.29
CA SER A 132 -6.38 2.31 -5.04
C SER A 132 -6.70 2.30 -3.55
N THR A 133 -6.28 1.22 -2.86
CA THR A 133 -6.49 1.08 -1.41
C THR A 133 -5.88 2.25 -0.63
N LEU A 134 -4.65 2.64 -0.95
CA LEU A 134 -4.00 3.80 -0.35
C LEU A 134 -4.80 5.08 -0.59
N THR A 135 -5.25 5.33 -1.82
CA THR A 135 -6.02 6.52 -2.14
C THR A 135 -7.31 6.57 -1.32
N GLY A 136 -8.05 5.47 -1.24
CA GLY A 136 -9.23 5.33 -0.39
C GLY A 136 -8.95 5.74 1.06
N LYS A 137 -7.83 5.28 1.63
CA LYS A 137 -7.46 5.61 3.02
C LYS A 137 -7.14 7.09 3.21
N ILE A 138 -6.53 7.77 2.23
CA ILE A 138 -6.07 9.17 2.41
C ILE A 138 -7.09 10.22 1.99
N ILE A 139 -8.15 9.87 1.26
CA ILE A 139 -9.17 10.82 0.78
C ILE A 139 -9.73 11.67 1.92
N SER A 140 -10.07 11.07 3.08
CA SER A 140 -10.61 11.83 4.21
C SER A 140 -9.64 12.88 4.74
N THR A 141 -8.33 12.61 4.71
CA THR A 141 -7.30 13.58 5.10
C THR A 141 -7.10 14.65 4.03
N LEU A 142 -7.21 14.30 2.75
CA LEU A 142 -7.15 15.27 1.66
C LEU A 142 -8.28 16.31 1.77
N LYS A 143 -9.50 15.89 2.12
CA LYS A 143 -10.66 16.79 2.31
C LYS A 143 -10.46 17.84 3.41
N THR A 144 -9.46 17.69 4.30
CA THR A 144 -9.16 18.67 5.35
C THR A 144 -8.19 19.78 4.92
N LEU A 145 -7.69 19.73 3.68
CA LEU A 145 -6.70 20.69 3.15
C LEU A 145 -7.37 21.72 2.24
N ASP A 146 -6.80 22.92 2.20
CA ASP A 146 -7.33 24.05 1.43
C ASP A 146 -7.30 23.80 -0.08
N LYS A 147 -6.14 23.36 -0.59
CA LYS A 147 -5.93 23.07 -2.02
C LYS A 147 -5.18 21.77 -2.18
N TRP A 148 -5.74 20.86 -2.94
CA TRP A 148 -5.09 19.59 -3.21
C TRP A 148 -5.55 19.01 -4.53
N VAL A 149 -4.71 18.16 -5.11
CA VAL A 149 -5.00 17.45 -6.35
C VAL A 149 -4.28 16.12 -6.37
N VAL A 150 -4.98 15.09 -6.86
CA VAL A 150 -4.45 13.75 -7.08
C VAL A 150 -4.43 13.47 -8.57
N TYR A 151 -3.25 13.18 -9.09
CA TYR A 151 -3.06 12.68 -10.45
C TYR A 151 -2.67 11.22 -10.44
N SER A 152 -3.06 10.49 -11.48
CA SER A 152 -2.62 9.12 -11.72
C SER A 152 -1.95 9.01 -13.09
N LYS A 153 -0.88 8.21 -13.17
CA LYS A 153 -0.31 7.75 -14.44
C LYS A 153 -0.97 6.42 -14.79
N THR A 154 -2.04 6.49 -15.58
CA THR A 154 -2.95 5.38 -15.86
C THR A 154 -2.68 4.77 -17.23
N HIS A 155 -2.61 3.45 -17.28
CA HIS A 155 -2.34 2.65 -18.46
C HIS A 155 -3.65 2.15 -19.06
N PHE A 156 -3.86 2.44 -20.34
CA PHE A 156 -4.93 1.87 -21.15
C PHE A 156 -4.31 0.88 -22.15
N ARG A 157 -5.14 0.17 -22.91
CA ARG A 157 -4.68 -0.84 -23.88
C ARG A 157 -3.59 -0.34 -24.85
N ARG A 158 -3.63 0.95 -25.24
CA ARG A 158 -2.70 1.53 -26.23
C ARG A 158 -1.95 2.77 -25.75
N ASN A 159 -2.43 3.46 -24.71
CA ASN A 159 -1.96 4.78 -24.33
C ASN A 159 -1.74 4.86 -22.82
N ILE A 160 -0.90 5.79 -22.39
CA ILE A 160 -0.70 6.14 -20.98
C ILE A 160 -1.10 7.60 -20.80
N PHE A 161 -2.01 7.87 -19.88
CA PHE A 161 -2.47 9.23 -19.60
C PHE A 161 -2.15 9.63 -18.16
N ASN A 162 -1.85 10.91 -17.96
CA ASN A 162 -1.88 11.52 -16.64
C ASN A 162 -3.28 12.06 -16.40
N ILE A 163 -4.06 11.38 -15.58
CA ILE A 163 -5.45 11.74 -15.29
C ILE A 163 -5.46 12.56 -14.01
N ARG A 164 -6.12 13.72 -14.01
CA ARG A 164 -6.51 14.39 -12.76
C ARG A 164 -7.72 13.67 -12.21
N VAL A 165 -7.52 12.89 -11.15
CA VAL A 165 -8.54 11.97 -10.64
C VAL A 165 -9.44 12.65 -9.60
N LEU A 166 -8.82 13.39 -8.68
CA LEU A 166 -9.50 14.07 -7.59
C LEU A 166 -8.86 15.44 -7.34
N SER A 167 -9.61 16.39 -6.82
CA SER A 167 -9.07 17.65 -6.31
C SER A 167 -10.01 18.28 -5.28
N ASP A 168 -9.58 19.36 -4.64
CA ASP A 168 -10.41 20.23 -3.79
C ASP A 168 -11.77 20.60 -4.42
N LYS A 169 -11.81 20.73 -5.76
CA LYS A 169 -13.01 21.05 -6.55
C LYS A 169 -13.69 19.83 -7.19
N LEU A 170 -13.09 18.65 -7.11
CA LEU A 170 -13.58 17.42 -7.74
C LEU A 170 -13.51 16.29 -6.70
N VAL A 171 -14.54 16.26 -5.86
CA VAL A 171 -14.70 15.27 -4.79
C VAL A 171 -16.09 14.65 -4.93
N PRO A 172 -16.22 13.48 -5.59
CA PRO A 172 -17.50 12.81 -5.68
C PRO A 172 -17.97 12.32 -4.31
N GLU A 173 -19.27 12.05 -4.19
CA GLU A 173 -19.80 11.26 -3.10
C GLU A 173 -19.25 9.83 -3.21
N LEU A 174 -18.67 9.32 -2.11
CA LEU A 174 -17.93 8.07 -2.09
C LEU A 174 -18.26 7.28 -0.82
N LYS A 175 -18.70 6.04 -1.02
CA LYS A 175 -18.84 5.05 0.04
C LYS A 175 -17.77 3.98 -0.20
N ILE A 176 -16.69 4.05 0.56
CA ILE A 176 -15.60 3.07 0.46
C ILE A 176 -16.07 1.78 1.14
N PRO A 177 -16.15 0.64 0.43
CA PRO A 177 -16.54 -0.63 1.05
C PRO A 177 -15.57 -1.01 2.18
N GLU A 178 -16.12 -1.42 3.33
CA GLU A 178 -15.31 -1.80 4.51
C GLU A 178 -14.42 -3.04 4.26
N ASN A 179 -14.78 -3.85 3.25
CA ASN A 179 -14.18 -5.16 2.98
C ASN A 179 -12.95 -5.15 2.07
N ILE A 180 -12.40 -4.00 1.70
CA ILE A 180 -11.13 -3.96 0.97
C ILE A 180 -10.01 -4.29 1.94
N LYS A 181 -9.76 -5.59 2.15
CA LYS A 181 -8.61 -6.10 2.88
C LYS A 181 -7.46 -6.27 1.88
N PRO A 182 -6.50 -5.33 1.85
CA PRO A 182 -5.32 -5.50 1.02
C PRO A 182 -4.54 -6.73 1.50
N GLN A 183 -4.01 -7.53 0.56
CA GLN A 183 -3.01 -8.53 0.90
C GLN A 183 -1.79 -7.82 1.51
N LEU A 184 -1.57 -8.08 2.80
CA LEU A 184 -0.48 -7.51 3.59
C LEU A 184 0.86 -8.00 3.03
N ILE A 185 1.75 -7.07 2.70
CA ILE A 185 3.05 -7.40 2.09
C ILE A 185 4.22 -6.94 2.95
N PHE A 186 4.00 -6.62 4.22
CA PHE A 186 5.09 -6.17 5.07
C PHE A 186 5.17 -6.78 6.46
N ASP A 187 6.42 -6.83 6.90
CA ASP A 187 6.95 -7.43 8.11
C ASP A 187 6.76 -6.51 9.33
N SER A 188 5.54 -5.99 9.49
CA SER A 188 5.14 -5.22 10.67
C SER A 188 5.45 -5.97 11.97
N GLU A 189 5.52 -7.30 11.92
CA GLU A 189 5.97 -8.16 13.01
C GLU A 189 7.48 -8.05 13.27
N VAL A 190 8.35 -8.02 12.25
CA VAL A 190 9.78 -7.71 12.46
C VAL A 190 9.97 -6.31 13.01
N GLU A 191 9.31 -5.30 12.45
CA GLU A 191 9.42 -3.92 12.96
C GLU A 191 8.98 -3.83 14.42
N LYS A 192 7.83 -4.42 14.74
CA LYS A 192 7.29 -4.48 16.10
C LYS A 192 8.24 -5.19 17.05
N LYS A 193 8.83 -6.33 16.64
CA LYS A 193 9.81 -7.05 17.45
C LYS A 193 11.08 -6.23 17.66
N ILE A 194 11.64 -5.64 16.61
CA ILE A 194 12.80 -4.74 16.71
C ILE A 194 12.50 -3.60 17.68
N TYR A 195 11.33 -2.97 17.59
CA TYR A 195 10.92 -1.91 18.51
C TYR A 195 10.99 -2.34 19.97
N TYR A 196 10.34 -3.46 20.32
CA TYR A 196 10.36 -3.95 21.71
C TYR A 196 11.76 -4.35 22.15
N THR A 197 12.57 -4.92 21.25
CA THR A 197 13.95 -5.28 21.54
C THR A 197 14.80 -4.06 21.83
N LEU A 198 14.68 -2.97 21.06
CA LEU A 198 15.39 -1.71 21.30
C LEU A 198 14.96 -1.05 22.62
N LYS A 199 13.66 -1.11 22.96
CA LYS A 199 13.15 -0.63 24.26
C LYS A 199 13.70 -1.46 25.43
N ALA A 200 13.77 -2.79 25.28
CA ALA A 200 14.27 -3.70 26.32
C ALA A 200 15.76 -3.47 26.66
N ILE A 201 16.56 -3.00 25.70
CA ILE A 201 17.98 -2.63 25.94
C ILE A 201 18.16 -1.19 26.43
N GLY A 202 17.09 -0.52 26.86
CA GLY A 202 17.14 0.79 27.51
C GLY A 202 17.17 2.00 26.56
N LEU A 203 16.90 1.82 25.27
CA LEU A 203 16.87 2.94 24.33
C LEU A 203 15.50 3.64 24.35
N ASN A 204 15.50 4.97 24.20
CA ASN A 204 14.27 5.72 23.98
C ASN A 204 13.91 5.66 22.50
N VAL A 205 12.81 4.99 22.16
CA VAL A 205 12.41 4.71 20.77
C VAL A 205 11.02 5.27 20.50
N VAL A 206 10.93 6.12 19.48
CA VAL A 206 9.67 6.64 18.94
C VAL A 206 9.41 5.99 17.58
N ARG A 207 8.25 5.34 17.43
CA ARG A 207 7.81 4.78 16.14
C ARG A 207 7.15 5.84 15.29
N GLU A 208 7.31 5.73 13.98
CA GLU A 208 6.68 6.61 12.99
C GLU A 208 6.77 8.10 13.42
N PRO A 209 7.99 8.61 13.68
CA PRO A 209 8.17 9.96 14.22
C PRO A 209 7.66 11.04 13.25
N GLU A 210 7.65 12.29 13.72
CA GLU A 210 7.36 13.44 12.86
C GLU A 210 8.25 13.45 11.60
N PRO A 211 7.68 13.75 10.41
CA PRO A 211 8.45 13.91 9.19
C PRO A 211 9.55 14.96 9.36
N ILE A 212 10.74 14.64 8.85
CA ILE A 212 11.92 15.50 8.96
C ILE A 212 12.16 16.15 7.61
N ALA A 213 12.14 17.49 7.57
CA ALA A 213 12.47 18.26 6.39
C ALA A 213 13.98 18.45 6.27
N LEU A 214 14.58 17.87 5.24
CA LEU A 214 16.00 17.95 4.88
C LEU A 214 16.12 18.76 3.58
N GLY A 215 16.20 20.09 3.71
CA GLY A 215 15.94 20.99 2.59
C GLY A 215 14.49 20.83 2.12
N ASP A 216 14.29 20.58 0.84
CA ASP A 216 12.97 20.27 0.25
C ASP A 216 12.58 18.80 0.43
N LEU A 217 13.50 17.90 0.78
CA LEU A 217 13.19 16.47 0.96
C LEU A 217 12.46 16.27 2.29
N LEU A 218 11.30 15.61 2.25
CA LEU A 218 10.60 15.19 3.46
C LEU A 218 10.83 13.69 3.70
N TYR A 219 11.45 13.35 4.83
CA TYR A 219 11.84 11.99 5.17
C TYR A 219 11.14 11.50 6.44
N ILE A 220 10.67 10.25 6.43
CA ILE A 220 9.95 9.62 7.54
C ILE A 220 10.63 8.28 7.87
N PRO A 221 11.53 8.25 8.87
CA PRO A 221 12.19 7.01 9.27
C PRO A 221 11.21 6.04 9.94
N ASP A 222 11.61 4.79 10.10
CA ASP A 222 10.81 3.81 10.85
C ASP A 222 10.81 4.13 12.34
N PHE A 223 11.98 4.43 12.90
CA PHE A 223 12.13 4.88 14.27
C PHE A 223 13.00 6.13 14.41
N LYS A 224 12.74 6.88 15.47
CA LYS A 224 13.70 7.82 16.05
C LYS A 224 14.18 7.23 17.38
N VAL A 225 15.49 7.07 17.52
CA VAL A 225 16.12 6.54 18.73
C VAL A 225 16.96 7.62 19.37
N GLU A 226 16.81 7.81 20.67
CA GLU A 226 17.61 8.76 21.44
C GLU A 226 18.46 8.01 22.48
N LYS A 227 19.74 8.37 22.53
CA LYS A 227 20.68 7.87 23.54
C LYS A 227 21.68 8.97 23.91
N GLY A 228 21.82 9.26 25.20
CA GLY A 228 22.80 10.23 25.69
C GLY A 228 22.64 11.63 25.10
N GLY A 229 21.40 12.06 24.79
CA GLY A 229 21.10 13.35 24.16
C GLY A 229 21.34 13.40 22.64
N VAL A 230 21.78 12.30 22.02
CA VAL A 230 21.95 12.19 20.57
C VAL A 230 20.76 11.47 19.94
N GLU A 231 20.17 12.08 18.92
CA GLU A 231 19.10 11.48 18.11
C GLU A 231 19.66 10.74 16.89
N PHE A 232 19.21 9.51 16.70
CA PHE A 232 19.48 8.64 15.56
C PHE A 232 18.18 8.34 14.81
N LEU A 233 18.21 8.48 13.48
CA LEU A 233 17.14 8.02 12.61
C LEU A 233 17.40 6.57 12.21
N VAL A 234 16.45 5.69 12.46
CA VAL A 234 16.61 4.26 12.20
C VAL A 234 15.64 3.82 11.11
N GLU A 235 16.18 3.17 10.08
CA GLU A 235 15.40 2.57 8.99
C GLU A 235 15.54 1.05 9.02
N ILE A 236 14.43 0.33 8.93
CA ILE A 236 14.38 -1.13 8.81
C ILE A 236 14.30 -1.52 7.34
N VAL A 237 15.16 -2.46 6.94
CA VAL A 237 15.22 -2.99 5.58
C VAL A 237 15.13 -4.51 5.65
N GLY A 238 13.91 -5.06 5.56
CA GLY A 238 13.66 -6.50 5.50
C GLY A 238 13.18 -7.02 4.14
N PHE A 239 12.95 -6.12 3.17
CA PHE A 239 12.22 -6.47 1.95
C PHE A 239 13.11 -7.09 0.86
N TRP A 240 12.71 -8.27 0.35
CA TRP A 240 13.53 -9.11 -0.54
C TRP A 240 13.45 -8.79 -2.04
N ARG A 241 12.86 -7.64 -2.46
CA ARG A 241 12.91 -7.27 -3.89
C ARG A 241 14.03 -6.27 -4.14
N LYS A 242 15.02 -6.71 -4.91
CA LYS A 242 16.25 -5.97 -5.26
C LYS A 242 15.99 -4.52 -5.63
N GLU A 243 14.99 -4.25 -6.46
CA GLU A 243 14.69 -2.90 -6.95
C GLU A 243 14.12 -1.98 -5.86
N TYR A 244 13.37 -2.55 -4.91
CA TYR A 244 12.88 -1.81 -3.74
C TYR A 244 14.04 -1.43 -2.84
N VAL A 245 14.97 -2.37 -2.61
CA VAL A 245 16.19 -2.11 -1.83
C VAL A 245 17.01 -1.03 -2.51
N GLU A 246 17.28 -1.14 -3.82
CA GLU A 246 18.07 -0.16 -4.58
C GLU A 246 17.51 1.27 -4.48
N LYS A 247 16.20 1.46 -4.69
CA LYS A 247 15.57 2.79 -4.53
C LYS A 247 15.64 3.30 -3.10
N LYS A 248 15.39 2.42 -2.13
CA LYS A 248 15.51 2.76 -0.70
C LYS A 248 16.94 3.16 -0.34
N MET A 249 17.94 2.53 -0.95
CA MET A 249 19.35 2.84 -0.76
C MET A 249 19.77 4.16 -1.37
N PHE A 250 19.30 4.46 -2.58
CA PHE A 250 19.50 5.78 -3.18
C PHE A 250 18.95 6.88 -2.27
N LYS A 251 17.73 6.71 -1.78
CA LYS A 251 17.09 7.66 -0.85
C LYS A 251 17.88 7.79 0.45
N LEU A 252 18.28 6.69 1.08
CA LEU A 252 19.07 6.73 2.30
C LEU A 252 20.41 7.44 2.10
N ALA A 253 21.07 7.23 0.96
CA ALA A 253 22.30 7.94 0.63
C ALA A 253 22.09 9.46 0.47
N GLU A 254 20.97 9.89 -0.11
CA GLU A 254 20.60 11.32 -0.17
C GLU A 254 20.34 11.89 1.23
N VAL A 255 19.58 11.18 2.07
CA VAL A 255 19.27 11.61 3.45
C VAL A 255 20.56 11.68 4.28
N ALA A 256 21.48 10.73 4.13
CA ALA A 256 22.77 10.71 4.85
C ALA A 256 23.72 11.85 4.47
N ARG A 257 23.62 12.40 3.25
CA ARG A 257 24.35 13.61 2.87
C ARG A 257 23.84 14.85 3.61
N LEU A 258 22.57 14.83 4.05
CA LEU A 258 21.91 15.96 4.71
C LEU A 258 21.86 15.78 6.24
N LYS A 259 21.99 14.55 6.76
CA LYS A 259 21.97 14.25 8.20
C LYS A 259 22.87 13.05 8.52
N GLY A 260 23.83 13.23 9.45
CA GLY A 260 24.85 12.22 9.76
C GLY A 260 24.38 11.06 10.66
N ASN A 261 23.35 11.27 11.49
CA ASN A 261 22.93 10.27 12.49
C ASN A 261 21.83 9.34 11.95
N ILE A 262 22.15 8.60 10.88
CA ILE A 262 21.24 7.60 10.31
C ILE A 262 21.84 6.22 10.50
N VAL A 263 21.02 5.26 10.91
CA VAL A 263 21.39 3.86 11.08
C VAL A 263 20.40 2.98 10.33
N VAL A 264 20.91 1.99 9.62
CA VAL A 264 20.09 1.01 8.90
C VAL A 264 20.12 -0.32 9.66
N LEU A 265 18.95 -0.85 10.01
CA LEU A 265 18.79 -2.22 10.50
C LEU A 265 18.30 -3.09 9.34
N ALA A 266 19.12 -4.03 8.87
CA ALA A 266 18.81 -4.81 7.68
C ALA A 266 18.85 -6.33 7.92
N ASP A 267 18.05 -7.09 7.19
CA ASP A 267 18.22 -8.54 7.10
C ASP A 267 19.60 -8.85 6.52
N GLU A 268 20.35 -9.77 7.15
CA GLU A 268 21.68 -10.21 6.70
C GLU A 268 21.72 -10.66 5.24
N LYS A 269 20.61 -11.21 4.72
CA LYS A 269 20.49 -11.61 3.31
C LYS A 269 20.62 -10.45 2.32
N LEU A 270 20.49 -9.22 2.79
CA LEU A 270 20.57 -8.01 1.98
C LEU A 270 21.97 -7.38 1.98
N GLU A 271 22.94 -7.94 2.72
CA GLU A 271 24.32 -7.44 2.79
C GLU A 271 24.96 -7.16 1.41
N PRO A 272 24.79 -8.00 0.36
CA PRO A 272 25.36 -7.72 -0.96
C PRO A 272 24.89 -6.39 -1.57
N PHE A 273 23.66 -5.97 -1.26
CA PHE A 273 23.08 -4.71 -1.77
C PHE A 273 23.45 -3.49 -0.92
N LEU A 274 23.78 -3.72 0.36
CA LEU A 274 23.95 -2.68 1.36
C LEU A 274 25.42 -2.32 1.62
N SER A 275 26.35 -3.20 1.27
CA SER A 275 27.80 -3.01 1.42
C SER A 275 28.34 -1.69 0.85
N LYS A 276 27.67 -1.10 -0.16
CA LYS A 276 28.07 0.15 -0.80
C LYS A 276 27.58 1.42 -0.09
N LEU A 277 26.70 1.31 0.91
CA LEU A 277 26.22 2.48 1.64
C LEU A 277 27.28 2.98 2.61
N LYS A 278 27.53 4.29 2.55
CA LYS A 278 28.34 5.02 3.52
C LYS A 278 27.52 5.41 4.76
N ILE A 279 26.69 4.49 5.24
CA ILE A 279 25.82 4.66 6.41
C ILE A 279 26.07 3.46 7.32
N PRO A 280 26.10 3.63 8.65
CA PRO A 280 26.15 2.50 9.57
C PRO A 280 24.99 1.51 9.31
N VAL A 281 25.34 0.29 8.85
CA VAL A 281 24.40 -0.82 8.69
C VAL A 281 24.64 -1.86 9.78
N ILE A 282 23.57 -2.28 10.42
CA ILE A 282 23.54 -3.35 11.42
C ILE A 282 22.66 -4.46 10.87
N TYR A 283 23.25 -5.63 10.66
CA TYR A 283 22.53 -6.79 10.15
C TYR A 283 21.88 -7.58 11.27
N TYR A 284 20.62 -7.99 11.08
CA TYR A 284 19.92 -8.96 11.91
C TYR A 284 19.64 -10.23 11.11
N SER A 285 19.56 -11.37 11.81
CA SER A 285 19.15 -12.65 11.21
C SER A 285 17.70 -12.97 11.58
N LEU A 286 16.97 -13.66 10.70
CA LEU A 286 15.63 -14.16 11.01
C LEU A 286 15.70 -15.61 11.49
N ARG A 287 15.42 -15.85 12.78
CA ARG A 287 15.27 -17.20 13.35
C ARG A 287 13.81 -17.48 13.65
N GLN A 288 13.21 -18.47 12.99
CA GLN A 288 11.78 -18.80 13.11
C GLN A 288 10.87 -17.56 12.93
N GLY A 289 11.20 -16.68 11.98
CA GLY A 289 10.46 -15.43 11.74
C GLY A 289 10.60 -14.37 12.84
N ARG A 290 11.61 -14.46 13.70
CA ARG A 290 11.95 -13.45 14.71
C ARG A 290 13.31 -12.82 14.40
N PRO A 291 13.42 -11.48 14.40
CA PRO A 291 14.69 -10.80 14.17
C PRO A 291 15.59 -10.96 15.40
N VAL A 292 16.81 -11.43 15.17
CA VAL A 292 17.87 -11.53 16.17
C VAL A 292 18.87 -10.42 15.92
N LEU A 293 18.90 -9.44 16.82
CA LEU A 293 19.68 -8.21 16.71
C LEU A 293 21.04 -8.33 17.42
N PRO A 294 22.14 -7.80 16.86
CA PRO A 294 23.44 -7.77 17.52
C PRO A 294 23.52 -6.61 18.52
N TYR A 295 23.02 -6.84 19.74
CA TYR A 295 22.89 -5.83 20.81
C TYR A 295 24.13 -4.97 21.05
N ARG A 296 25.30 -5.61 21.16
CA ARG A 296 26.58 -4.92 21.41
C ARG A 296 26.87 -3.88 20.32
N ARG A 297 26.70 -4.27 19.05
CA ARG A 297 26.96 -3.40 17.90
C ARG A 297 25.99 -2.22 17.84
N ILE A 298 24.72 -2.43 18.21
CA ILE A 298 23.72 -1.36 18.32
C ILE A 298 24.17 -0.33 19.36
N LEU A 299 24.55 -0.80 20.55
CA LEU A 299 25.00 0.09 21.62
C LEU A 299 26.29 0.83 21.25
N GLU A 300 27.27 0.17 20.61
CA GLU A 300 28.52 0.79 20.16
C GLU A 300 28.28 1.91 19.14
N ILE A 301 27.43 1.69 18.13
CA ILE A 301 27.12 2.70 17.12
C ILE A 301 26.36 3.89 17.70
N MET A 302 25.44 3.64 18.62
CA MET A 302 24.63 4.70 19.25
C MET A 302 25.32 5.41 20.41
N SER A 303 26.55 5.02 20.77
CA SER A 303 27.35 5.70 21.81
C SER A 303 28.49 6.56 21.25
N LYS A 304 28.63 6.62 19.92
CA LYS A 304 29.55 7.52 19.22
C LYS A 304 28.85 8.83 18.91
#